data_AF-A0A6V7M3G6-F1
#
_entry.id   AF-A0A6V7M3G6-F1
#
_cell.length_a   1.000
_cell.length_b   1.000
_cell.length_c   1.000
_cell.angle_alpha   90.00
_cell.angle_beta   90.00
_cell.angle_gamma   90.00
#
_symmetry.space_group_name_H-M   'P 1'
#
loop_
_entity.id
_entity.type
_entity.pdbx_description
1 polymer ?
#
loop_
_entity_poly.entity_id
_entity_poly.type
_entity_poly.pdbx_seq_one_letter_code
_entity_poly.pdbx_strand_id
1 'polypeptide(L)'
;LEETAWQDSALQGSSNKPMEISKKNIVKNRYPELASVVGPKLYISRYPTSDDDSNYIFGVYVDSARRRNNYIASQLPLPSTVNDFWRMIAEFQVELIIVLQPPDVNDP
;
A
#
# COMPACT_ATOMS: atom_id res chain seq x y z
N LEU A 1 2.11 33.49 -6.42
CA LEU A 1 2.73 32.61 -5.40
C LEU A 1 1.69 31.98 -4.46
N GLU A 2 0.48 32.53 -4.31
CA GLU A 2 -0.61 31.90 -3.52
C GLU A 2 -1.33 30.74 -4.24
N GLU A 3 -1.28 30.66 -5.57
CA GLU A 3 -2.02 29.66 -6.36
C GLU A 3 -1.58 28.20 -6.14
N THR A 4 -0.42 27.96 -5.53
CA THR A 4 0.11 26.62 -5.23
C THR A 4 0.09 26.27 -3.75
N ALA A 5 -0.39 27.16 -2.87
CA ALA A 5 -0.39 26.92 -1.41
C ALA A 5 -1.26 25.70 -1.01
N TRP A 6 -2.29 25.39 -1.78
CA TRP A 6 -3.10 24.19 -1.60
C TRP A 6 -2.34 22.91 -1.97
N GLN A 7 -1.37 22.98 -2.90
CA GLN A 7 -0.51 21.84 -3.26
C GLN A 7 0.39 21.51 -2.08
N ASP A 8 1.05 22.52 -1.51
CA ASP A 8 1.89 22.34 -0.32
C ASP A 8 1.08 21.81 0.88
N SER A 9 -0.15 22.30 1.07
CA SER A 9 -1.05 21.83 2.13
C SER A 9 -1.55 20.39 1.88
N ALA A 10 -1.76 19.99 0.63
CA ALA A 10 -2.13 18.62 0.27
C ALA A 10 -0.94 17.64 0.34
N LEU A 11 0.28 18.15 0.13
CA LEU A 11 1.54 17.41 0.23
C LEU A 11 2.06 17.32 1.67
N GLN A 12 1.51 18.07 2.61
CA GLN A 12 1.77 17.88 4.04
C GLN A 12 1.27 16.49 4.44
N GLY A 13 2.21 15.53 4.44
CA GLY A 13 1.97 14.18 4.95
C GLY A 13 1.43 14.28 6.37
N SER A 14 0.33 13.57 6.63
CA SER A 14 -0.24 13.40 7.96
C SER A 14 0.91 13.15 8.94
N SER A 15 1.04 13.98 9.98
CA SER A 15 2.07 13.87 11.03
C SER A 15 1.82 12.61 11.87
N ASN A 16 1.95 11.45 11.24
CA ASN A 16 1.74 10.17 11.86
C ASN A 16 3.11 9.71 12.32
N LYS A 17 3.23 9.42 13.62
CA LYS A 17 4.36 8.71 14.20
C LYS A 17 4.72 7.53 13.28
N PRO A 18 6.01 7.31 12.95
CA PRO A 18 6.42 6.19 12.10
C PRO A 18 5.80 4.90 12.63
N MET A 19 5.08 4.19 11.77
CA MET A 19 4.47 2.92 12.14
C MET A 19 5.61 1.90 12.31
N GLU A 20 5.64 1.21 13.44
CA GLU A 20 6.61 0.15 13.66
C GLU A 20 6.23 -1.05 12.78
N ILE A 21 6.93 -1.21 11.66
CA ILE A 21 6.76 -2.32 10.73
C ILE A 21 7.71 -3.45 11.14
N SER A 22 7.17 -4.67 11.24
CA SER A 22 7.97 -5.85 11.57
C SER A 22 9.02 -6.13 10.49
N LYS A 23 10.15 -6.74 10.87
CA LYS A 23 11.21 -7.11 9.90
C LYS A 23 10.69 -7.99 8.77
N LYS A 24 9.69 -8.85 9.03
CA LYS A 24 9.05 -9.67 8.00
C LYS A 24 8.20 -8.86 7.02
N ASN A 25 7.60 -7.77 7.48
CA ASN A 25 6.82 -6.88 6.63
C ASN A 25 7.67 -5.87 5.86
N ILE A 26 8.86 -5.49 6.38
CA ILE A 26 9.81 -4.63 5.66
C ILE A 26 10.15 -5.24 4.29
N VAL A 27 10.46 -6.54 4.24
CA VAL A 27 10.82 -7.25 2.99
C VAL A 27 9.65 -7.45 2.01
N LYS A 28 8.41 -7.14 2.41
CA LYS A 28 7.24 -7.16 1.52
C LYS A 28 7.12 -5.89 0.66
N ASN A 29 8.01 -4.91 0.87
CA ASN A 29 8.05 -3.65 0.14
C ASN A 29 9.14 -3.69 -0.93
N ARG A 30 8.84 -3.11 -2.09
CA ARG A 30 9.82 -2.94 -3.18
C ARG A 30 11.00 -2.05 -2.78
N TYR A 31 10.73 -1.08 -1.89
CA TYR A 31 11.70 -0.16 -1.31
C TYR A 31 11.71 -0.31 0.23
N PRO A 32 12.38 -1.34 0.78
CA PRO A 32 12.40 -1.64 2.21
C PRO A 32 12.85 -0.47 3.09
N GLU A 33 13.79 0.34 2.61
CA GLU A 33 14.34 1.51 3.28
C GLU A 33 13.32 2.64 3.48
N LEU A 34 12.28 2.68 2.65
CA LEU A 34 11.19 3.66 2.72
C LEU A 34 9.96 3.14 3.47
N ALA A 35 9.90 1.83 3.76
CA ALA A 35 8.72 1.18 4.30
C ALA A 35 8.19 1.85 5.59
N SER A 36 9.08 2.18 6.53
CA SER A 36 8.72 2.79 7.82
C SER A 36 8.29 4.27 7.72
N VAL A 37 8.65 4.95 6.63
CA VAL A 37 8.38 6.38 6.41
C VAL A 37 7.08 6.57 5.63
N VAL A 38 6.93 5.81 4.54
CA VAL A 38 5.79 5.92 3.63
C VAL A 38 4.60 5.09 4.14
N GLY A 39 4.88 3.98 4.85
CA GLY A 39 3.96 3.19 5.66
C GLY A 39 2.62 2.86 5.01
N PRO A 40 2.36 1.61 4.59
CA PRO A 40 1.05 1.30 4.03
C PRO A 40 -0.05 1.35 5.09
N LYS A 41 -1.25 1.62 4.62
CA LYS A 41 -2.46 1.79 5.45
C LYS A 41 -3.48 0.67 5.25
N LEU A 42 -3.11 -0.40 4.53
CA LEU A 42 -4.00 -1.52 4.26
C LEU A 42 -3.61 -2.74 5.08
N TYR A 43 -4.61 -3.31 5.74
CA TYR A 43 -4.52 -4.58 6.44
C TYR A 43 -5.60 -5.50 5.91
N ILE A 44 -5.21 -6.72 5.54
CA ILE A 44 -6.11 -7.80 5.11
C ILE A 44 -6.29 -8.80 6.25
N SER A 45 -7.28 -9.67 6.15
CA SER A 45 -7.53 -10.72 7.13
C SER A 45 -6.37 -11.71 7.17
N ARG A 46 -5.88 -12.06 8.37
CA ARG A 46 -4.72 -12.96 8.54
C ARG A 46 -4.95 -14.33 7.92
N TYR A 47 -3.96 -14.82 7.20
CA TYR A 47 -3.95 -16.18 6.65
C TYR A 47 -2.50 -16.68 6.41
N PRO A 48 -2.09 -17.79 7.04
CA PRO A 48 -2.81 -18.52 8.08
C PRO A 48 -3.01 -17.64 9.33
N THR A 49 -4.05 -17.92 10.12
CA THR A 49 -4.36 -17.12 11.33
C THR A 49 -3.25 -17.12 12.37
N SER A 50 -2.37 -18.12 12.33
CA SER A 50 -1.18 -18.23 13.17
C SER A 50 -0.03 -17.31 12.78
N ASP A 51 -0.03 -16.73 11.58
CA ASP A 51 1.01 -15.81 11.14
C ASP A 51 0.58 -14.35 11.37
N ASP A 52 1.14 -13.74 12.41
CA ASP A 52 0.85 -12.37 12.81
C ASP A 52 1.20 -11.32 11.75
N ASP A 53 2.12 -11.65 10.82
CA ASP A 53 2.60 -10.77 9.76
C ASP A 53 1.84 -10.97 8.43
N SER A 54 0.90 -11.90 8.38
CA SER A 54 0.16 -12.27 7.15
C SER A 54 -0.97 -11.30 6.76
N ASN A 55 -1.20 -10.26 7.55
CA ASN A 55 -2.21 -9.23 7.30
C ASN A 55 -1.66 -7.99 6.59
N TYR A 56 -0.35 -7.91 6.38
CA TYR A 56 0.29 -6.73 5.80
C TYR A 56 0.40 -6.83 4.28
N ILE A 57 0.00 -5.75 3.60
CA ILE A 57 0.29 -5.53 2.19
C ILE A 57 0.53 -4.04 1.94
N PHE A 58 1.44 -3.71 1.02
CA PHE A 58 1.68 -2.31 0.68
C PHE A 58 0.53 -1.73 -0.14
N GLY A 59 -0.16 -0.74 0.41
CA GLY A 59 -1.14 0.06 -0.32
C GLY A 59 -1.81 1.08 0.58
N VAL A 60 -2.55 1.98 -0.05
CA VAL A 60 -3.31 3.05 0.62
C VAL A 60 -4.65 3.26 -0.08
N TYR A 61 -5.66 3.64 0.70
CA TYR A 61 -6.89 4.15 0.14
C TYR A 61 -6.67 5.52 -0.49
N VAL A 62 -7.34 5.75 -1.62
CA VAL A 62 -7.36 7.03 -2.33
C VAL A 62 -8.80 7.44 -2.54
N ASP A 63 -9.09 8.68 -2.19
CA ASP A 63 -10.41 9.27 -2.39
C ASP A 63 -10.65 9.58 -3.88
N SER A 64 -11.88 9.40 -4.32
CA SER A 64 -12.36 9.99 -5.56
C SER A 64 -12.95 11.37 -5.28
N ALA A 65 -13.22 12.15 -6.34
CA ALA A 65 -13.92 13.43 -6.20
C ALA A 65 -15.29 13.34 -5.53
N ARG A 66 -15.93 12.15 -5.50
CA ARG A 66 -17.30 11.96 -5.01
C ARG A 66 -17.42 11.00 -3.82
N ARG A 67 -16.39 10.20 -3.52
CA ARG A 67 -16.42 9.13 -2.52
C ARG A 67 -15.05 8.96 -1.88
N ARG A 68 -15.02 8.89 -0.54
CA ARG A 68 -13.82 8.52 0.21
C ARG A 68 -13.46 7.05 0.02
N ASN A 69 -12.17 6.73 0.12
CA ASN A 69 -11.61 5.38 0.01
C ASN A 69 -12.10 4.59 -1.22
N ASN A 70 -12.29 5.29 -2.34
CA ASN A 70 -12.91 4.70 -3.53
C ASN A 70 -11.92 3.89 -4.38
N TYR A 71 -10.62 4.16 -4.24
CA TYR A 71 -9.57 3.47 -4.95
C TYR A 71 -8.53 2.94 -3.96
N ILE A 72 -7.75 1.97 -4.43
CA ILE A 72 -6.55 1.48 -3.77
C ILE A 72 -5.37 1.78 -4.67
N ALA A 73 -4.41 2.55 -4.17
CA ALA A 73 -3.09 2.68 -4.77
C ALA A 73 -2.15 1.70 -4.08
N SER A 74 -1.49 0.84 -4.85
CA SER A 74 -0.59 -0.19 -4.34
C SER A 74 0.65 -0.27 -5.25
N GLN A 75 1.73 -0.83 -4.71
CA GLN A 75 2.87 -1.23 -5.53
C GLN A 75 2.46 -2.38 -6.46
N LEU A 76 3.21 -2.63 -7.53
CA LEU A 76 3.07 -3.91 -8.22
C LEU A 76 3.44 -5.05 -7.28
N PRO A 77 2.68 -6.16 -7.29
CA PRO A 77 2.98 -7.31 -6.45
C PRO A 77 4.40 -7.82 -6.75
N LEU A 78 5.16 -8.08 -5.70
CA LEU A 78 6.45 -8.75 -5.80
C LEU A 78 6.22 -10.25 -5.97
N PRO A 79 7.22 -11.01 -6.46
CA PRO A 79 7.15 -12.47 -6.48
C PRO A 79 6.74 -13.06 -5.12
N SER A 80 7.21 -12.46 -4.02
CA SER A 80 6.90 -12.86 -2.64
C SER A 80 5.51 -12.44 -2.14
N THR A 81 4.82 -11.51 -2.81
CA THR A 81 3.55 -10.92 -2.33
C THR A 81 2.36 -11.10 -3.29
N VAL A 82 2.52 -11.83 -4.41
CA VAL A 82 1.44 -12.14 -5.36
C VAL A 82 0.20 -12.76 -4.69
N ASN A 83 0.39 -13.66 -3.73
CA ASN A 83 -0.74 -14.29 -3.04
C ASN A 83 -1.50 -13.29 -2.14
N ASP A 84 -0.77 -12.44 -1.42
CA ASP A 84 -1.36 -11.39 -0.59
C ASP A 84 -2.11 -10.37 -1.44
N PHE A 85 -1.60 -10.06 -2.63
CA PHE A 85 -2.27 -9.18 -3.59
C PHE A 85 -3.62 -9.72 -4.06
N TRP A 86 -3.70 -11.00 -4.42
CA TRP A 86 -4.98 -11.61 -4.79
C TRP A 86 -5.94 -11.75 -3.62
N ARG A 87 -5.43 -12.01 -2.41
CA ARG A 87 -6.23 -11.98 -1.17
C ARG A 87 -6.85 -10.60 -0.96
N MET A 88 -6.05 -9.53 -1.11
CA MET A 88 -6.53 -8.15 -1.02
C MET A 88 -7.63 -7.85 -2.03
N ILE A 89 -7.47 -8.28 -3.28
CA ILE A 89 -8.49 -8.11 -4.33
C ILE A 89 -9.80 -8.80 -3.95
N ALA A 90 -9.73 -10.05 -3.48
CA ALA A 90 -10.91 -10.80 -3.07
C ALA A 90 -11.60 -10.18 -1.84
N GLU A 91 -10.83 -9.82 -0.82
CA GLU A 91 -11.34 -9.29 0.45
C GLU A 91 -11.97 -7.90 0.28
N PHE A 92 -11.37 -7.03 -0.53
CA PHE A 92 -11.89 -5.68 -0.78
C PHE A 92 -12.81 -5.61 -2.01
N GLN A 93 -13.16 -6.76 -2.60
CA GLN A 93 -14.06 -6.87 -3.74
C GLN A 93 -13.65 -5.95 -4.91
N VAL A 94 -12.36 -5.93 -5.24
CA VAL A 94 -11.83 -5.10 -6.32
C VAL A 94 -12.28 -5.68 -7.67
N GLU A 95 -13.03 -4.89 -8.44
CA GLU A 95 -13.60 -5.31 -9.73
C GLU A 95 -12.71 -4.96 -10.93
N LEU A 96 -11.85 -3.94 -10.80
CA LEU A 96 -10.98 -3.45 -11.87
C LEU A 96 -9.56 -3.21 -11.35
N ILE A 97 -8.59 -3.84 -12.01
CA ILE A 97 -7.17 -3.63 -11.77
C ILE A 97 -6.61 -2.85 -12.95
N ILE A 98 -6.04 -1.67 -12.67
CA ILE A 98 -5.34 -0.86 -13.66
C ILE A 98 -3.85 -0.95 -13.37
N VAL A 99 -3.08 -1.37 -14.38
CA VAL A 99 -1.62 -1.51 -14.30
C VAL A 99 -0.98 -0.34 -15.05
N LEU A 100 -0.20 0.48 -14.34
CA LEU A 100 0.39 1.70 -14.90
C LEU A 100 1.82 1.50 -15.44
N GLN A 101 2.45 0.36 -15.15
CA GLN A 101 3.82 0.04 -15.59
C GLN A 101 3.99 -1.49 -15.70
N PRO A 102 4.92 -1.99 -16.53
CA PRO A 102 5.23 -3.42 -16.57
C PRO A 102 5.92 -3.88 -15.28
N PRO A 103 5.87 -5.19 -14.95
CA PRO A 103 6.68 -5.76 -13.87
C PRO A 103 8.18 -5.53 -14.09
N ASP A 104 8.93 -5.29 -13.02
CA ASP A 104 10.38 -5.20 -13.06
C ASP A 104 10.98 -6.60 -12.92
N VAL A 105 11.85 -6.98 -13.86
CA VAL A 105 12.53 -8.28 -13.86
C VAL A 105 13.59 -8.40 -12.76
N ASN A 106 14.00 -7.28 -12.16
CA ASN A 106 14.96 -7.22 -11.07
C ASN A 106 14.28 -7.14 -9.70
N ASP A 107 12.97 -7.39 -9.63
CA ASP A 107 12.26 -7.40 -8.37
C ASP A 107 12.85 -8.43 -7.39
N PRO A 108 12.93 -8.05 -6.09
CA PRO A 108 13.44 -8.94 -5.05
C PRO A 108 12.52 -10.14 -4.78
#